data_AF-A0A972JIT6-F1
#
_entry.id   AF-A0A972JIT6-F1
#
_cell.length_a   1.000
_cell.length_b   1.000
_cell.length_c   1.000
_cell.angle_alpha   90.00
_cell.angle_beta   90.00
_cell.angle_gamma   90.00
#
_symmetry.space_group_name_H-M   'P 1'
#
loop_
_entity.id
_entity.type
_entity.pdbx_description
1 polymer ?
#
loop_
_entity_poly.entity_id
_entity_poly.type
_entity_poly.pdbx_seq_one_letter_code
_entity_poly.pdbx_strand_id
1 'polypeptide(L)'
;MTDVTVTRKTAPSSHAAKLSTDAPMPAGYEDEGELGLYQLKRIFSKIQLSKAGRLDKSIREAEWSLDLMLYDELRLGLEPALQALYQCPSFTEFEHWVLAQNDGALAPESVSALNAKVSAFYAATVSVATAVHDPGILSASDWQHWQEQGFLVIPDVLDQTLCRRASQLVYDELGMDASRPETWYKPNHKLQKIMVQLFNHPVLNEIRHVPKIRAIFEALWQTNALWMSTDRVGFNPPERPDWQFPGPGMHWDLNFHQPVEFGTQALIYLTDTEAHQGAFSCVPGFHKKIDAWLASLPQGADPQDQDWQGWNVQPIAAKAGSLIIWHQALPHGSSPNRAKSPRIVQYLNMRPLSRR
;
A
#
# COMPACT_ATOMS: atom_id res chain seq x y z
N MET A 1 69.03 0.46 33.91
CA MET A 1 69.36 0.69 32.48
C MET A 1 68.95 -0.59 31.77
N THR A 2 67.82 -0.67 31.09
CA THR A 2 67.38 0.18 29.99
C THR A 2 65.85 0.10 29.86
N ASP A 3 65.22 1.27 29.73
CA ASP A 3 63.85 1.45 29.26
C ASP A 3 63.67 0.82 27.88
N VAL A 4 62.61 0.03 27.72
CA VAL A 4 62.10 -0.38 26.40
C VAL A 4 60.71 0.22 26.25
N THR A 5 60.68 1.32 25.51
CA THR A 5 59.49 2.06 25.09
C THR A 5 58.66 1.19 24.16
N VAL A 6 57.49 0.73 24.62
CA VAL A 6 56.50 0.07 23.78
C VAL A 6 55.72 1.16 23.02
N THR A 7 56.03 1.32 21.74
CA THR A 7 55.25 2.14 20.81
C THR A 7 53.89 1.49 20.56
N ARG A 8 52.83 2.09 21.11
CA ARG A 8 51.44 1.78 20.75
C ARG A 8 51.21 2.17 19.29
N LYS A 9 51.05 1.17 18.42
CA LYS A 9 50.43 1.37 17.09
C LYS A 9 48.95 1.74 17.30
N THR A 10 48.60 2.96 16.95
CA THR A 10 47.21 3.43 16.84
C THR A 10 46.52 2.67 15.70
N ALA A 11 45.43 1.97 16.04
CA ALA A 11 44.50 1.42 15.05
C ALA A 11 43.84 2.58 14.26
N PRO A 12 43.55 2.43 12.97
CA PRO A 12 42.81 3.44 12.23
C PRO A 12 41.40 3.53 12.84
N SER A 13 41.09 4.70 13.38
CA SER A 13 39.77 5.02 13.88
C SER A 13 38.80 4.98 12.69
N SER A 14 37.89 4.02 12.68
CA SER A 14 36.72 4.05 11.81
C SER A 14 35.83 5.19 12.28
N HIS A 15 36.03 6.38 11.72
CA HIS A 15 35.03 7.43 11.75
C HIS A 15 33.84 6.93 10.91
N ALA A 16 32.92 6.23 11.55
CA ALA A 16 31.53 6.30 11.12
C ALA A 16 31.18 7.79 11.23
N ALA A 17 31.13 8.48 10.09
CA ALA A 17 30.63 9.84 10.04
C ALA A 17 29.19 9.79 10.57
N LYS A 18 29.01 10.24 11.82
CA LYS A 18 27.68 10.63 12.29
C LYS A 18 27.24 11.72 11.34
N LEU A 19 26.29 11.40 10.45
CA LEU A 19 25.67 12.39 9.60
C LEU A 19 25.15 13.51 10.50
N SER A 20 25.58 14.72 10.16
CA SER A 20 24.98 15.92 10.71
C SER A 20 23.49 15.88 10.38
N THR A 21 22.65 15.98 11.41
CA THR A 21 21.21 16.21 11.30
C THR A 21 20.87 17.56 10.64
N ASP A 22 21.86 18.26 10.08
CA ASP A 22 21.74 19.56 9.41
C ASP A 22 21.81 19.52 7.89
N ALA A 23 21.87 18.34 7.25
CA ALA A 23 21.87 18.28 5.79
C ALA A 23 20.58 18.92 5.21
N PRO A 24 20.69 19.96 4.35
CA PRO A 24 19.53 20.59 3.73
C PRO A 24 18.90 19.65 2.70
N MET A 25 17.70 20.01 2.23
CA MET A 25 17.10 19.35 1.06
C MET A 25 18.07 19.39 -0.13
N PRO A 26 18.10 18.34 -0.97
CA PRO A 26 18.84 18.36 -2.24
C PRO A 26 18.44 19.54 -3.12
N ALA A 27 19.39 20.01 -3.95
CA ALA A 27 19.21 21.17 -4.82
C ALA A 27 18.08 20.99 -5.85
N GLY A 28 17.84 19.74 -6.29
CA GLY A 28 16.80 19.37 -7.22
C GLY A 28 16.30 17.95 -6.94
N TYR A 29 15.27 17.53 -7.67
CA TYR A 29 14.81 16.14 -7.62
C TYR A 29 15.72 15.20 -8.42
N GLU A 30 16.58 15.74 -9.27
CA GLU A 30 17.57 15.02 -10.08
C GLU A 30 18.84 14.66 -9.30
N ASP A 31 19.01 15.10 -8.05
CA ASP A 31 20.19 14.77 -7.24
C ASP A 31 20.20 13.26 -6.91
N GLU A 32 21.07 12.55 -7.62
CA GLU A 32 21.17 11.10 -7.62
C GLU A 32 22.18 10.56 -6.60
N GLY A 33 21.99 9.28 -6.28
CA GLY A 33 22.96 8.44 -5.58
C GLY A 33 23.60 7.43 -6.51
N GLU A 34 24.09 6.33 -5.94
CA GLU A 34 24.72 5.25 -6.70
C GLU A 34 23.72 4.49 -7.58
N LEU A 35 22.43 4.51 -7.23
CA LEU A 35 21.37 3.86 -8.01
C LEU A 35 20.90 4.69 -9.21
N GLY A 36 21.35 5.95 -9.37
CA GLY A 36 20.92 6.82 -10.46
C GLY A 36 19.42 7.18 -10.42
N LEU A 37 18.77 7.04 -9.26
CA LEU A 37 17.33 7.28 -9.09
C LEU A 37 17.04 8.73 -8.70
N TYR A 38 16.24 9.41 -9.50
CA TYR A 38 15.68 10.71 -9.16
C TYR A 38 14.72 10.58 -7.97
N GLN A 39 14.54 11.66 -7.23
CA GLN A 39 13.65 11.80 -6.06
C GLN A 39 14.05 10.97 -4.83
N LEU A 40 14.80 9.87 -4.95
CA LEU A 40 15.10 8.95 -3.85
C LEU A 40 15.87 9.64 -2.69
N LYS A 41 16.90 10.41 -3.01
CA LYS A 41 17.67 11.20 -2.03
C LYS A 41 16.83 12.29 -1.37
N ARG A 42 15.91 12.87 -2.15
CA ARG A 42 14.95 13.87 -1.67
C ARG A 42 13.96 13.26 -0.68
N ILE A 43 13.45 12.05 -0.95
CA ILE A 43 12.64 11.27 0.00
C ILE A 43 13.38 11.02 1.31
N PHE A 44 14.62 10.52 1.22
CA PHE A 44 15.44 10.29 2.42
C PHE A 44 15.61 11.57 3.25
N SER A 45 15.94 12.68 2.59
CA SER A 45 16.12 13.99 3.22
C SER A 45 14.84 14.51 3.88
N LYS A 46 13.67 14.34 3.23
CA LYS A 46 12.37 14.69 3.81
C LYS A 46 12.14 13.98 5.14
N ILE A 47 12.41 12.67 5.20
CA ILE A 47 12.24 11.91 6.44
C ILE A 47 13.21 12.37 7.54
N GLN A 48 14.48 12.61 7.22
CA GLN A 48 15.43 13.11 8.24
C GLN A 48 15.06 14.51 8.76
N LEU A 49 14.64 15.42 7.87
CA LEU A 49 14.16 16.75 8.29
C LEU A 49 12.86 16.67 9.09
N SER A 50 11.96 15.74 8.75
CA SER A 50 10.74 15.48 9.52
C SER A 50 11.07 14.99 10.93
N LYS A 51 12.04 14.07 11.09
CA LYS A 51 12.52 13.59 12.40
C LYS A 51 13.09 14.72 13.26
N ALA A 52 13.72 15.72 12.62
CA ALA A 52 14.25 16.90 13.29
C ALA A 52 13.22 18.03 13.52
N GLY A 53 11.95 17.85 13.12
CA GLY A 53 10.92 18.89 13.22
C GLY A 53 11.13 20.10 12.30
N ARG A 54 11.88 19.92 11.21
CA ARG A 54 12.33 20.99 10.29
C ARG A 54 11.72 20.92 8.89
N LEU A 55 10.98 19.87 8.58
CA LEU A 55 10.34 19.72 7.28
C LEU A 55 9.12 20.64 7.17
N ASP A 56 9.08 21.46 6.13
CA ASP A 56 7.84 22.11 5.71
C ASP A 56 6.84 21.04 5.24
N LYS A 57 5.71 20.95 5.95
CA LYS A 57 4.68 19.93 5.70
C LYS A 57 4.10 20.04 4.30
N SER A 58 4.06 21.24 3.71
CA SER A 58 3.55 21.46 2.35
C SER A 58 4.36 20.72 1.29
N ILE A 59 5.68 20.57 1.49
CA ILE A 59 6.55 19.78 0.58
C ILE A 59 6.12 18.32 0.59
N ARG A 60 5.86 17.77 1.78
CA ARG A 60 5.42 16.38 1.91
C ARG A 60 4.05 16.18 1.26
N GLU A 61 3.12 17.11 1.47
CA GLU A 61 1.78 17.04 0.89
C GLU A 61 1.84 17.09 -0.65
N ALA A 62 2.62 18.02 -1.21
CA ALA A 62 2.80 18.19 -2.65
C ALA A 62 3.47 17.01 -3.37
N GLU A 63 4.37 16.30 -2.68
CA GLU A 63 5.16 15.21 -3.25
C GLU A 63 4.72 13.82 -2.77
N TRP A 64 3.68 13.71 -1.94
CA TRP A 64 3.29 12.42 -1.34
C TRP A 64 2.93 11.36 -2.38
N SER A 65 2.15 11.76 -3.40
CA SER A 65 1.77 10.89 -4.52
C SER A 65 2.98 10.36 -5.29
N LEU A 66 3.99 11.23 -5.50
CA LEU A 66 5.25 10.89 -6.12
C LEU A 66 6.07 9.91 -5.26
N ASP A 67 6.14 10.15 -3.96
CA ASP A 67 6.88 9.27 -3.04
C ASP A 67 6.27 7.86 -2.98
N LEU A 68 4.94 7.77 -2.91
CA LEU A 68 4.22 6.50 -2.97
C LEU A 68 4.52 5.75 -4.27
N MET A 69 4.45 6.44 -5.41
CA MET A 69 4.77 5.84 -6.71
C MET A 69 6.20 5.29 -6.74
N LEU A 70 7.18 5.99 -6.15
CA LEU A 70 8.55 5.47 -6.03
C LEU A 70 8.61 4.20 -5.19
N TYR A 71 7.97 4.16 -4.02
CA TYR A 71 7.95 2.95 -3.18
C TYR A 71 7.32 1.76 -3.91
N ASP A 72 6.26 2.02 -4.65
CA ASP A 72 5.51 1.00 -5.37
C ASP A 72 6.29 0.45 -6.58
N GLU A 73 6.86 1.31 -7.41
CA GLU A 73 7.64 0.92 -8.60
C GLU A 73 8.95 0.22 -8.22
N LEU A 74 9.56 0.60 -7.10
CA LEU A 74 10.74 -0.07 -6.52
C LEU A 74 10.37 -1.30 -5.67
N ARG A 75 9.08 -1.69 -5.62
CA ARG A 75 8.56 -2.87 -4.91
C ARG A 75 8.88 -2.92 -3.41
N LEU A 76 8.99 -1.75 -2.78
CA LEU A 76 9.44 -1.62 -1.39
C LEU A 76 8.29 -1.86 -0.40
N GLY A 77 7.07 -1.51 -0.80
CA GLY A 77 5.92 -1.41 0.10
C GLY A 77 6.04 -0.23 1.06
N LEU A 78 4.91 0.40 1.38
CA LEU A 78 4.90 1.64 2.15
C LEU A 78 5.48 1.47 3.56
N GLU A 79 5.01 0.47 4.32
CA GLU A 79 5.44 0.26 5.71
C GLU A 79 6.94 -0.11 5.80
N PRO A 80 7.48 -1.07 5.03
CA PRO A 80 8.91 -1.37 5.04
C PRO A 80 9.77 -0.20 4.56
N ALA A 81 9.34 0.54 3.52
CA ALA A 81 10.07 1.71 3.04
C ALA A 81 10.17 2.78 4.13
N LEU A 82 9.07 3.10 4.81
CA LEU A 82 9.09 4.05 5.93
C LEU A 82 9.96 3.55 7.09
N GLN A 83 9.87 2.27 7.45
CA GLN A 83 10.74 1.70 8.49
C GLN A 83 12.22 1.84 8.13
N ALA A 84 12.61 1.50 6.90
CA ALA A 84 13.98 1.64 6.42
C ALA A 84 14.44 3.10 6.41
N LEU A 85 13.63 4.02 5.87
CA LEU A 85 13.93 5.46 5.88
C LEU A 85 14.17 6.02 7.29
N TYR A 86 13.45 5.51 8.29
CA TYR A 86 13.64 5.91 9.69
C TYR A 86 14.89 5.31 10.34
N GLN A 87 15.23 4.05 10.00
CA GLN A 87 16.28 3.25 10.63
C GLN A 87 17.66 3.40 9.96
N CYS A 88 17.72 3.58 8.64
CA CYS A 88 18.97 3.71 7.90
C CYS A 88 19.73 4.97 8.37
N PRO A 89 21.00 4.84 8.79
CA PRO A 89 21.78 5.95 9.34
C PRO A 89 22.29 6.90 8.25
N SER A 90 22.28 6.48 6.98
CA SER A 90 22.75 7.27 5.84
C SER A 90 21.94 6.97 4.58
N PHE A 91 22.04 7.86 3.60
CA PHE A 91 21.42 7.66 2.29
C PHE A 91 22.00 6.45 1.55
N THR A 92 23.32 6.25 1.61
CA THR A 92 23.99 5.07 1.01
C THR A 92 23.47 3.76 1.60
N GLU A 93 23.28 3.67 2.92
CA GLU A 93 22.69 2.48 3.57
C GLU A 93 21.25 2.26 3.13
N PHE A 94 20.50 3.34 2.87
CA PHE A 94 19.16 3.24 2.33
C PHE A 94 19.17 2.75 0.86
N GLU A 95 20.11 3.20 0.03
CA GLU A 95 20.29 2.69 -1.34
C GLU A 95 20.63 1.19 -1.35
N HIS A 96 21.53 0.74 -0.49
CA HIS A 96 21.81 -0.69 -0.32
C HIS A 96 20.56 -1.49 0.07
N TRP A 97 19.74 -0.94 0.97
CA TRP A 97 18.48 -1.57 1.36
C TRP A 97 17.49 -1.65 0.18
N VAL A 98 17.33 -0.57 -0.59
CA VAL A 98 16.48 -0.54 -1.81
C VAL A 98 16.93 -1.60 -2.82
N LEU A 99 18.25 -1.72 -3.04
CA LEU A 99 18.83 -2.70 -3.96
C LEU A 99 18.57 -4.14 -3.48
N ALA A 100 18.67 -4.38 -2.16
CA ALA A 100 18.36 -5.67 -1.57
C ALA A 100 16.89 -6.08 -1.71
N GLN A 101 15.95 -5.13 -1.73
CA GLN A 101 14.52 -5.41 -2.02
C GLN A 101 14.26 -5.77 -3.49
N ASN A 102 15.22 -5.50 -4.36
CA ASN A 102 15.16 -5.73 -5.80
C ASN A 102 16.20 -6.78 -6.25
N ASP A 103 16.36 -7.85 -5.48
CA ASP A 103 17.23 -8.98 -5.80
C ASP A 103 18.69 -8.60 -6.09
N GLY A 104 19.14 -7.46 -5.54
CA GLY A 104 20.51 -6.95 -5.71
C GLY A 104 20.76 -6.16 -7.00
N ALA A 105 19.74 -5.94 -7.85
CA ALA A 105 19.92 -5.23 -9.12
C ALA A 105 18.69 -4.42 -9.54
N LEU A 106 18.92 -3.25 -10.14
CA LEU A 106 17.91 -2.49 -10.86
C LEU A 106 18.29 -2.45 -12.34
N ALA A 107 17.37 -2.85 -13.20
CA ALA A 107 17.61 -2.83 -14.64
C ALA A 107 17.70 -1.36 -15.12
N PRO A 108 18.70 -0.99 -15.96
CA PRO A 108 18.88 0.40 -16.40
C PRO A 108 17.64 1.00 -17.07
N GLU A 109 16.87 0.19 -17.80
CA GLU A 109 15.61 0.58 -18.42
C GLU A 109 14.52 0.91 -17.38
N SER A 110 14.49 0.20 -16.25
CA SER A 110 13.57 0.48 -15.16
C SER A 110 13.93 1.78 -14.44
N VAL A 111 15.22 2.03 -14.19
CA VAL A 111 15.71 3.29 -13.63
C VAL A 111 15.37 4.46 -14.56
N SER A 112 15.65 4.33 -15.85
CA SER A 112 15.33 5.35 -16.86
C SER A 112 13.83 5.64 -16.94
N ALA A 113 12.99 4.60 -16.96
CA ALA A 113 11.54 4.74 -16.99
C ALA A 113 10.99 5.42 -15.73
N LEU A 114 11.52 5.07 -14.55
CA LEU A 114 11.13 5.70 -13.28
C LEU A 114 11.56 7.18 -13.24
N ASN A 115 12.79 7.49 -13.64
CA ASN A 115 13.27 8.87 -13.73
C ASN A 115 12.43 9.71 -14.70
N ALA A 116 12.01 9.14 -15.84
CA ALA A 116 11.11 9.81 -16.78
C ALA A 116 9.74 10.14 -16.14
N LYS A 117 9.18 9.24 -15.32
CA LYS A 117 7.94 9.51 -14.55
C LYS A 117 8.15 10.65 -13.55
N VAL A 118 9.29 10.69 -12.85
CA VAL A 118 9.64 11.78 -11.92
C VAL A 118 9.77 13.11 -12.65
N SER A 119 10.52 13.15 -13.77
CA SER A 119 10.65 14.37 -14.57
C SER A 119 9.31 14.84 -15.14
N ALA A 120 8.46 13.93 -15.63
CA ALA A 120 7.10 14.28 -16.07
C ALA A 120 6.25 14.83 -14.94
N PHE A 121 6.37 14.24 -13.73
CA PHE A 121 5.75 14.79 -12.53
C PHE A 121 6.17 16.22 -12.30
N TYR A 122 7.46 16.61 -12.45
CA TYR A 122 7.99 17.97 -12.22
C TYR A 122 7.90 18.96 -13.40
N ALA A 123 7.73 18.47 -14.63
CA ALA A 123 7.54 19.32 -15.81
C ALA A 123 6.09 19.83 -16.00
N ALA A 124 5.16 19.43 -15.13
CA ALA A 124 3.70 19.64 -15.27
C ALA A 124 3.14 19.02 -16.57
N THR A 125 3.95 18.24 -17.28
CA THR A 125 3.57 17.39 -18.41
C THR A 125 3.12 16.02 -17.94
N VAL A 126 2.48 15.94 -16.76
CA VAL A 126 1.44 14.93 -16.53
C VAL A 126 0.29 15.30 -17.47
N SER A 127 0.53 15.03 -18.74
CA SER A 127 -0.36 15.29 -19.86
C SER A 127 -1.69 14.64 -19.55
N VAL A 128 -2.73 15.39 -19.83
CA VAL A 128 -4.14 15.01 -19.86
C VAL A 128 -4.25 13.52 -20.20
N ALA A 129 -4.81 12.76 -19.26
CA ALA A 129 -5.34 11.43 -19.51
C ALA A 129 -5.85 11.35 -20.94
N THR A 130 -5.30 10.47 -21.78
CA THR A 130 -6.09 10.06 -22.95
C THR A 130 -7.36 9.46 -22.37
N ALA A 131 -8.51 10.08 -22.62
CA ALA A 131 -9.78 9.55 -22.18
C ALA A 131 -9.84 8.09 -22.64
N VAL A 132 -9.66 7.17 -21.70
CA VAL A 132 -9.71 5.75 -22.02
C VAL A 132 -11.18 5.45 -22.14
N HIS A 133 -11.63 5.19 -23.36
CA HIS A 133 -12.95 4.61 -23.56
C HIS A 133 -12.95 3.24 -22.88
N ASP A 134 -13.89 3.00 -21.98
CA ASP A 134 -14.12 1.67 -21.41
C ASP A 134 -14.32 0.69 -22.58
N PRO A 135 -13.40 -0.27 -22.83
CA PRO A 135 -13.50 -1.18 -23.96
C PRO A 135 -14.65 -2.20 -23.80
N GLY A 136 -15.56 -1.99 -22.86
CA GLY A 136 -16.62 -2.91 -22.46
C GLY A 136 -16.19 -3.83 -21.32
N ILE A 137 -15.20 -3.43 -20.52
CA ILE A 137 -14.73 -4.19 -19.36
C ILE A 137 -15.75 -4.15 -18.21
N LEU A 138 -16.48 -3.04 -18.07
CA LEU A 138 -17.60 -2.90 -17.14
C LEU A 138 -18.91 -2.86 -17.93
N SER A 139 -19.88 -3.67 -17.50
CA SER A 139 -21.23 -3.67 -18.08
C SER A 139 -22.01 -2.42 -17.65
N ALA A 140 -23.14 -2.14 -18.31
CA ALA A 140 -24.04 -1.07 -17.89
C ALA A 140 -24.54 -1.26 -16.44
N SER A 141 -24.77 -2.52 -16.02
CA SER A 141 -25.14 -2.84 -14.64
C SER A 141 -23.99 -2.61 -13.65
N ASP A 142 -22.74 -2.87 -14.05
CA ASP A 142 -21.59 -2.54 -13.20
C ASP A 142 -21.49 -1.03 -13.00
N TRP A 143 -21.61 -0.25 -14.07
CA TRP A 143 -21.61 1.21 -13.97
C TRP A 143 -22.74 1.75 -13.09
N GLN A 144 -23.95 1.22 -13.26
CA GLN A 144 -25.07 1.57 -12.39
C GLN A 144 -24.78 1.22 -10.93
N HIS A 145 -24.27 0.01 -10.66
CA HIS A 145 -23.94 -0.43 -9.31
C HIS A 145 -22.82 0.41 -8.68
N TRP A 146 -21.76 0.74 -9.42
CA TRP A 146 -20.69 1.63 -8.96
C TRP A 146 -21.22 3.02 -8.58
N GLN A 147 -22.05 3.62 -9.43
CA GLN A 147 -22.65 4.94 -9.16
C GLN A 147 -23.56 4.88 -7.92
N GLU A 148 -24.39 3.85 -7.81
CA GLU A 148 -25.36 3.73 -6.73
C GLU A 148 -24.74 3.33 -5.40
N GLN A 149 -23.83 2.36 -5.41
CA GLN A 149 -23.33 1.65 -4.23
C GLN A 149 -21.88 2.01 -3.89
N GLY A 150 -21.09 2.52 -4.83
CA GLY A 150 -19.71 2.97 -4.60
C GLY A 150 -18.69 1.84 -4.52
N PHE A 151 -19.05 0.61 -4.87
CA PHE A 151 -18.14 -0.53 -4.98
C PHE A 151 -18.54 -1.44 -6.14
N LEU A 152 -17.66 -2.37 -6.51
CA LEU A 152 -17.91 -3.44 -7.47
C LEU A 152 -17.36 -4.76 -6.94
N VAL A 153 -18.03 -5.85 -7.31
CA VAL A 153 -17.54 -7.23 -7.18
C VAL A 153 -17.39 -7.80 -8.57
N ILE A 154 -16.15 -7.96 -9.03
CA ILE A 154 -15.87 -8.43 -10.39
C ILE A 154 -15.32 -9.86 -10.29
N PRO A 155 -16.11 -10.88 -10.68
CA PRO A 155 -15.69 -12.28 -10.60
C PRO A 155 -14.66 -12.62 -11.68
N ASP A 156 -13.99 -13.75 -11.47
CA ASP A 156 -13.07 -14.37 -12.43
C ASP A 156 -12.04 -13.37 -12.98
N VAL A 157 -11.45 -12.58 -12.08
CA VAL A 157 -10.30 -11.73 -12.39
C VAL A 157 -9.03 -12.56 -12.35
N LEU A 158 -8.91 -13.47 -11.38
CA LEU A 158 -7.86 -14.48 -11.34
C LEU A 158 -8.42 -15.87 -11.64
N ASP A 159 -7.61 -16.71 -12.27
CA ASP A 159 -7.90 -18.14 -12.32
C ASP A 159 -7.65 -18.81 -10.96
N GLN A 160 -8.27 -19.98 -10.78
CA GLN A 160 -8.19 -20.73 -9.53
C GLN A 160 -6.79 -21.27 -9.21
N THR A 161 -5.92 -21.44 -10.21
CA THR A 161 -4.55 -21.90 -10.01
C THR A 161 -3.71 -20.80 -9.38
N LEU A 162 -3.83 -19.56 -9.85
CA LEU A 162 -3.15 -18.41 -9.28
C LEU A 162 -3.66 -18.12 -7.86
N CYS A 163 -4.97 -18.23 -7.61
CA CYS A 163 -5.54 -18.14 -6.26
C CYS A 163 -4.95 -19.17 -5.29
N ARG A 164 -4.84 -20.46 -5.71
CA ARG A 164 -4.23 -21.51 -4.90
C ARG A 164 -2.74 -21.27 -4.64
N ARG A 165 -1.97 -20.85 -5.64
CA ARG A 165 -0.54 -20.52 -5.48
C ARG A 165 -0.35 -19.37 -4.50
N ALA A 166 -1.15 -18.30 -4.61
CA ALA A 166 -1.04 -17.13 -3.75
C ALA A 166 -1.51 -17.40 -2.32
N SER A 167 -2.59 -18.16 -2.13
CA SER A 167 -3.03 -18.58 -0.78
C SER A 167 -2.05 -19.55 -0.13
N GLN A 168 -1.48 -20.50 -0.88
CA GLN A 168 -0.44 -21.40 -0.37
C GLN A 168 0.81 -20.63 0.06
N LEU A 169 1.26 -19.66 -0.73
CA LEU A 169 2.35 -18.77 -0.36
C LEU A 169 2.12 -18.11 1.00
N VAL A 170 0.90 -17.65 1.28
CA VAL A 170 0.58 -17.03 2.59
C VAL A 170 0.73 -18.04 3.72
N TYR A 171 0.26 -19.27 3.53
CA TYR A 171 0.45 -20.35 4.51
C TYR A 171 1.95 -20.65 4.73
N ASP A 172 2.73 -20.77 3.66
CA ASP A 172 4.16 -21.07 3.71
C ASP A 172 4.95 -19.97 4.44
N GLU A 173 4.69 -18.70 4.09
CA GLU A 173 5.31 -17.52 4.71
C GLU A 173 4.99 -17.41 6.21
N LEU A 174 3.82 -17.90 6.61
CA LEU A 174 3.38 -17.92 8.00
C LEU A 174 3.80 -19.20 8.75
N GLY A 175 4.34 -20.22 8.06
CA GLY A 175 4.62 -21.54 8.65
C GLY A 175 3.35 -22.26 9.12
N MET A 176 2.24 -22.01 8.44
CA MET A 176 0.90 -22.53 8.73
C MET A 176 0.50 -23.62 7.74
N ASP A 177 -0.51 -24.41 8.08
CA ASP A 177 -1.04 -25.47 7.23
C ASP A 177 -2.55 -25.30 7.08
N ALA A 178 -3.03 -25.21 5.84
CA ALA A 178 -4.43 -25.01 5.50
C ALA A 178 -5.35 -26.13 6.01
N SER A 179 -4.83 -27.34 6.23
CA SER A 179 -5.56 -28.50 6.73
C SER A 179 -5.52 -28.63 8.26
N ARG A 180 -4.73 -27.79 8.94
CA ARG A 180 -4.47 -27.87 10.39
C ARG A 180 -4.80 -26.55 11.09
N PRO A 181 -6.08 -26.33 11.47
CA PRO A 181 -6.54 -25.08 12.07
C PRO A 181 -5.78 -24.61 13.31
N GLU A 182 -5.20 -25.52 14.08
CA GLU A 182 -4.36 -25.18 15.25
C GLU A 182 -3.07 -24.45 14.90
N THR A 183 -2.64 -24.51 13.64
CA THR A 183 -1.43 -23.79 13.19
C THR A 183 -1.69 -22.31 12.92
N TRP A 184 -2.94 -21.91 12.63
CA TRP A 184 -3.28 -20.56 12.20
C TRP A 184 -3.14 -19.47 13.26
N TYR A 185 -3.05 -19.86 14.53
CA TYR A 185 -3.04 -18.95 15.67
C TYR A 185 -1.66 -18.86 16.34
N LYS A 186 -0.64 -19.53 15.76
CA LYS A 186 0.72 -19.45 16.26
C LYS A 186 1.27 -18.03 16.04
N PRO A 187 1.93 -17.43 17.04
CA PRO A 187 2.58 -16.13 16.88
C PRO A 187 3.55 -16.15 15.70
N ASN A 188 3.46 -15.14 14.83
CA ASN A 188 4.35 -14.97 13.70
C ASN A 188 4.71 -13.48 13.56
N HIS A 189 6.01 -13.17 13.48
CA HIS A 189 6.50 -11.79 13.39
C HIS A 189 6.06 -11.05 12.11
N LYS A 190 5.71 -11.79 11.05
CA LYS A 190 5.14 -11.25 9.82
C LYS A 190 3.63 -10.99 9.94
N LEU A 191 2.92 -11.59 10.90
CA LEU A 191 1.48 -11.38 11.07
C LEU A 191 1.22 -10.31 12.12
N GLN A 192 0.90 -9.10 11.68
CA GLN A 192 0.47 -8.00 12.53
C GLN A 192 -1.04 -7.87 12.45
N LYS A 193 -1.76 -8.22 13.53
CA LYS A 193 -3.23 -8.35 13.51
C LYS A 193 -3.65 -9.38 12.45
N ILE A 194 -4.30 -8.93 11.37
CA ILE A 194 -4.66 -9.75 10.20
C ILE A 194 -3.81 -9.43 8.96
N MET A 195 -2.83 -8.53 9.09
CA MET A 195 -1.99 -8.07 7.99
C MET A 195 -0.67 -8.84 7.99
N VAL A 196 -0.40 -9.54 6.89
CA VAL A 196 0.84 -10.30 6.71
C VAL A 196 1.84 -9.41 5.98
N GLN A 197 2.98 -9.14 6.59
CA GLN A 197 4.07 -8.29 6.07
C GLN A 197 4.81 -8.97 4.90
N LEU A 198 4.08 -9.16 3.80
CA LEU A 198 4.55 -9.77 2.55
C LEU A 198 4.11 -8.86 1.40
N PHE A 199 5.06 -8.10 0.86
CA PHE A 199 4.81 -7.03 -0.11
C PHE A 199 5.26 -7.45 -1.52
N ASN A 200 6.51 -7.90 -1.65
CA ASN A 200 7.11 -8.28 -2.92
C ASN A 200 7.36 -9.80 -2.96
N HIS A 201 6.67 -10.50 -3.86
CA HIS A 201 6.91 -11.90 -4.16
C HIS A 201 6.47 -12.19 -5.61
N PRO A 202 7.16 -13.04 -6.39
CA PRO A 202 6.82 -13.31 -7.79
C PRO A 202 5.34 -13.65 -8.03
N VAL A 203 4.73 -14.45 -7.16
CA VAL A 203 3.29 -14.82 -7.26
C VAL A 203 2.36 -13.62 -7.04
N LEU A 204 2.67 -12.72 -6.08
CA LEU A 204 1.88 -11.51 -5.85
C LEU A 204 2.06 -10.49 -6.98
N ASN A 205 3.26 -10.46 -7.57
CA ASN A 205 3.55 -9.65 -8.75
C ASN A 205 2.79 -10.17 -9.98
N GLU A 206 2.69 -11.48 -10.17
CA GLU A 206 1.88 -12.07 -11.26
C GLU A 206 0.43 -11.57 -11.19
N ILE A 207 -0.17 -11.53 -9.99
CA ILE A 207 -1.51 -10.96 -9.77
C ILE A 207 -1.56 -9.49 -10.18
N ARG A 208 -0.62 -8.65 -9.73
CA ARG A 208 -0.55 -7.21 -10.06
C ARG A 208 -0.49 -6.93 -11.57
N HIS A 209 0.02 -7.87 -12.36
CA HIS A 209 0.17 -7.72 -13.81
C HIS A 209 -0.99 -8.34 -14.61
N VAL A 210 -2.03 -8.86 -13.96
CA VAL A 210 -3.22 -9.37 -14.68
C VAL A 210 -3.89 -8.22 -15.45
N PRO A 211 -3.97 -8.29 -16.80
CA PRO A 211 -4.44 -7.15 -17.61
C PRO A 211 -5.85 -6.68 -17.27
N LYS A 212 -6.74 -7.60 -16.88
CA LYS A 212 -8.13 -7.28 -16.49
C LYS A 212 -8.18 -6.32 -15.30
N ILE A 213 -7.27 -6.44 -14.33
CA ILE A 213 -7.19 -5.53 -13.18
C ILE A 213 -6.92 -4.11 -13.66
N ARG A 214 -5.87 -3.94 -14.49
CA ARG A 214 -5.51 -2.62 -15.04
C ARG A 214 -6.67 -2.02 -15.82
N ALA A 215 -7.29 -2.79 -16.73
CA ALA A 215 -8.41 -2.31 -17.52
C ALA A 215 -9.59 -1.81 -16.67
N ILE A 216 -9.90 -2.48 -15.55
CA ILE A 216 -10.94 -2.05 -14.60
C ILE A 216 -10.58 -0.70 -13.95
N PHE A 217 -9.33 -0.55 -13.47
CA PHE A 217 -8.89 0.71 -12.88
C PHE A 217 -8.87 1.85 -13.90
N GLU A 218 -8.38 1.59 -15.11
CA GLU A 218 -8.36 2.59 -16.19
C GLU A 218 -9.77 3.02 -16.60
N ALA A 219 -10.73 2.08 -16.62
CA ALA A 219 -12.14 2.40 -16.82
C ALA A 219 -12.68 3.29 -15.68
N LEU A 220 -12.44 2.97 -14.40
CA LEU A 220 -12.95 3.80 -13.30
C LEU A 220 -12.29 5.18 -13.22
N TRP A 221 -10.98 5.27 -13.48
CA TRP A 221 -10.24 6.53 -13.44
C TRP A 221 -10.30 7.32 -14.75
N GLN A 222 -10.82 6.73 -15.83
CA GLN A 222 -10.88 7.33 -17.18
C GLN A 222 -9.50 7.77 -17.69
N THR A 223 -8.44 7.06 -17.30
CA THR A 223 -7.04 7.34 -17.67
C THR A 223 -6.21 6.07 -17.63
N ASN A 224 -5.20 5.99 -18.50
CA ASN A 224 -4.17 4.95 -18.48
C ASN A 224 -2.91 5.38 -17.71
N ALA A 225 -2.84 6.64 -17.26
CA ALA A 225 -1.72 7.20 -16.51
C ALA A 225 -1.77 6.80 -15.03
N LEU A 226 -1.84 5.49 -14.79
CA LEU A 226 -1.94 4.89 -13.47
C LEU A 226 -0.70 4.04 -13.15
N TRP A 227 -0.25 4.09 -11.89
CA TRP A 227 0.72 3.13 -11.35
C TRP A 227 0.03 2.13 -10.43
N MET A 228 0.62 0.93 -10.28
CA MET A 228 0.12 -0.13 -9.41
C MET A 228 0.85 -0.09 -8.08
N SER A 229 0.12 -0.26 -6.98
CA SER A 229 0.70 -0.31 -5.64
C SER A 229 1.36 -1.64 -5.30
N THR A 230 2.40 -1.58 -4.47
CA THR A 230 3.03 -2.73 -3.83
C THR A 230 2.54 -2.82 -2.39
N ASP A 231 1.34 -3.36 -2.20
CA ASP A 231 0.73 -3.56 -0.88
C ASP A 231 0.81 -5.03 -0.41
N ARG A 232 0.40 -5.27 0.82
CA ARG A 232 0.52 -6.53 1.54
C ARG A 232 -0.67 -7.48 1.34
N VAL A 233 -0.61 -8.62 2.01
CA VAL A 233 -1.68 -9.63 2.02
C VAL A 233 -2.37 -9.69 3.39
N GLY A 234 -3.63 -10.13 3.40
CA GLY A 234 -4.41 -10.29 4.61
C GLY A 234 -4.68 -11.77 4.92
N PHE A 235 -4.57 -12.14 6.19
CA PHE A 235 -4.94 -13.45 6.73
C PHE A 235 -5.83 -13.25 7.95
N ASN A 236 -7.12 -13.58 7.83
CA ASN A 236 -8.10 -13.43 8.91
C ASN A 236 -8.66 -14.81 9.30
N PRO A 237 -8.12 -15.48 10.33
CA PRO A 237 -8.59 -16.79 10.77
C PRO A 237 -9.92 -16.68 11.53
N PRO A 238 -10.70 -17.78 11.66
CA PRO A 238 -11.91 -17.80 12.48
C PRO A 238 -11.68 -17.37 13.93
N GLU A 239 -12.63 -16.68 14.55
CA GLU A 239 -12.61 -16.36 15.97
C GLU A 239 -12.68 -17.64 16.84
N ARG A 240 -11.98 -17.58 17.97
CA ARG A 240 -11.96 -18.62 19.01
C ARG A 240 -11.98 -17.96 20.40
N PRO A 241 -12.29 -18.69 21.47
CA PRO A 241 -12.23 -18.13 22.83
C PRO A 241 -10.87 -17.49 23.17
N ASP A 242 -9.78 -17.99 22.61
CA ASP A 242 -8.39 -17.52 22.80
C ASP A 242 -7.90 -16.54 21.71
N TRP A 243 -8.71 -16.27 20.67
CA TRP A 243 -8.38 -15.31 19.62
C TRP A 243 -9.64 -14.59 19.11
N GLN A 244 -9.68 -13.28 19.29
CA GLN A 244 -10.75 -12.41 18.80
C GLN A 244 -10.20 -11.48 17.73
N PHE A 245 -11.04 -11.08 16.77
CA PHE A 245 -10.62 -10.22 15.68
C PHE A 245 -10.06 -8.88 16.21
N PRO A 246 -8.76 -8.58 15.97
CA PRO A 246 -8.09 -7.41 16.57
C PRO A 246 -8.24 -6.11 15.76
N GLY A 247 -9.06 -6.12 14.71
CA GLY A 247 -9.23 -4.99 13.80
C GLY A 247 -8.15 -4.86 12.70
N PRO A 248 -8.18 -3.77 11.92
CA PRO A 248 -9.09 -2.63 12.07
C PRO A 248 -10.53 -2.99 11.73
N GLY A 249 -11.48 -2.42 12.50
CA GLY A 249 -12.91 -2.48 12.19
C GLY A 249 -13.27 -1.53 11.04
N MET A 250 -14.50 -1.01 11.05
CA MET A 250 -14.93 0.00 10.09
C MET A 250 -14.17 1.33 10.27
N HIS A 251 -13.71 1.93 9.19
CA HIS A 251 -12.93 3.17 9.15
C HIS A 251 -12.96 3.79 7.73
N TRP A 252 -12.39 5.00 7.59
CA TRP A 252 -11.97 5.55 6.30
C TRP A 252 -10.44 5.59 6.18
N ASP A 253 -9.94 5.40 4.98
CA ASP A 253 -8.51 5.52 4.62
C ASP A 253 -8.24 6.78 3.80
N LEU A 254 -8.79 7.92 4.22
CA LEU A 254 -8.62 9.20 3.53
C LEU A 254 -8.40 10.36 4.49
N ASN A 255 -7.82 11.43 3.96
CA ASN A 255 -7.84 12.73 4.62
C ASN A 255 -9.18 13.39 4.34
N PHE A 256 -9.88 13.84 5.39
CA PHE A 256 -11.22 14.44 5.30
C PHE A 256 -11.22 15.89 4.75
N HIS A 257 -10.27 16.24 3.90
CA HIS A 257 -10.30 17.52 3.18
C HIS A 257 -11.50 17.52 2.22
N GLN A 258 -12.27 18.61 2.26
CA GLN A 258 -13.47 18.77 1.44
C GLN A 258 -13.18 19.66 0.21
N PRO A 259 -13.76 19.35 -0.96
CA PRO A 259 -14.57 18.15 -1.23
C PRO A 259 -13.70 16.88 -1.23
N VAL A 260 -14.27 15.76 -0.77
CA VAL A 260 -13.57 14.47 -0.80
C VAL A 260 -13.35 14.08 -2.25
N GLU A 261 -12.08 14.00 -2.63
CA GLU A 261 -11.72 13.69 -3.99
C GLU A 261 -12.03 12.24 -4.38
N PHE A 262 -12.13 11.99 -5.67
CA PHE A 262 -12.22 10.63 -6.19
C PHE A 262 -10.95 9.84 -5.86
N GLY A 263 -11.15 8.58 -5.52
CA GLY A 263 -10.08 7.63 -5.31
C GLY A 263 -10.64 6.24 -5.13
N THR A 264 -9.83 5.25 -5.45
CA THR A 264 -10.17 3.83 -5.34
C THR A 264 -9.34 3.17 -4.25
N GLN A 265 -9.82 2.04 -3.77
CA GLN A 265 -9.03 1.01 -3.08
C GLN A 265 -9.56 -0.35 -3.53
N ALA A 266 -8.73 -1.39 -3.44
CA ALA A 266 -9.17 -2.72 -3.84
C ALA A 266 -8.47 -3.84 -3.06
N LEU A 267 -9.11 -5.01 -3.12
CA LEU A 267 -8.51 -6.27 -2.74
C LEU A 267 -8.99 -7.39 -3.66
N ILE A 268 -8.22 -8.46 -3.74
CA ILE A 268 -8.64 -9.71 -4.39
C ILE A 268 -8.77 -10.79 -3.33
N TYR A 269 -9.89 -11.50 -3.35
CA TYR A 269 -10.04 -12.73 -2.56
C TYR A 269 -9.20 -13.86 -3.16
N LEU A 270 -8.29 -14.41 -2.37
CA LEU A 270 -7.47 -15.57 -2.76
C LEU A 270 -8.13 -16.90 -2.37
N THR A 271 -9.17 -16.84 -1.54
CA THR A 271 -10.01 -17.96 -1.10
C THR A 271 -11.48 -17.58 -1.23
N ASP A 272 -12.36 -18.56 -1.44
CA ASP A 272 -13.80 -18.36 -1.29
C ASP A 272 -14.08 -17.72 0.06
N THR A 273 -14.86 -16.64 0.06
CA THR A 273 -15.13 -15.84 1.25
C THR A 273 -16.62 -15.60 1.37
N GLU A 274 -17.22 -16.22 2.37
CA GLU A 274 -18.62 -15.98 2.75
C GLU A 274 -18.75 -14.67 3.54
N ALA A 275 -19.97 -14.12 3.62
CA ALA A 275 -20.23 -12.84 4.28
C ALA A 275 -19.76 -12.81 5.76
N HIS A 276 -19.87 -13.95 6.45
CA HIS A 276 -19.46 -14.10 7.84
C HIS A 276 -18.03 -14.65 8.00
N GLN A 277 -17.27 -14.80 6.91
CA GLN A 277 -15.88 -15.28 6.92
C GLN A 277 -14.87 -14.11 7.05
N GLY A 278 -15.24 -13.07 7.78
CA GLY A 278 -14.39 -11.89 7.94
C GLY A 278 -14.24 -11.07 6.68
N ALA A 279 -15.23 -11.12 5.78
CA ALA A 279 -15.28 -10.45 4.49
C ALA A 279 -14.95 -8.95 4.58
N PHE A 280 -14.53 -8.37 3.46
CA PHE A 280 -14.61 -6.93 3.24
C PHE A 280 -16.03 -6.47 3.53
N SER A 281 -16.17 -5.43 4.34
CA SER A 281 -17.44 -4.81 4.66
C SER A 281 -17.37 -3.33 4.34
N CYS A 282 -18.45 -2.76 3.81
CA CYS A 282 -18.54 -1.32 3.55
C CYS A 282 -19.95 -0.81 3.87
N VAL A 283 -20.17 0.50 3.78
CA VAL A 283 -21.52 1.10 3.83
C VAL A 283 -21.91 1.56 2.43
N PRO A 284 -22.67 0.76 1.65
CA PRO A 284 -22.97 1.08 0.26
C PRO A 284 -23.69 2.42 0.09
N GLY A 285 -23.28 3.16 -0.94
CA GLY A 285 -23.86 4.44 -1.32
C GLY A 285 -23.46 5.63 -0.44
N PHE A 286 -22.61 5.42 0.57
CA PHE A 286 -22.16 6.50 1.47
C PHE A 286 -21.24 7.53 0.78
N HIS A 287 -20.54 7.13 -0.28
CA HIS A 287 -19.67 8.00 -1.07
C HIS A 287 -20.40 9.23 -1.62
N LYS A 288 -21.71 9.11 -1.90
CA LYS A 288 -22.57 10.22 -2.35
C LYS A 288 -22.93 11.22 -1.25
N LYS A 289 -22.69 10.86 0.01
CA LYS A 289 -23.12 11.60 1.20
C LYS A 289 -21.96 12.18 2.00
N ILE A 290 -20.72 11.77 1.73
CA ILE A 290 -19.58 12.05 2.60
C ILE A 290 -19.36 13.54 2.86
N ASP A 291 -19.43 14.40 1.84
CA ASP A 291 -19.19 15.84 2.04
C ASP A 291 -20.28 16.50 2.88
N ALA A 292 -21.55 16.22 2.57
CA ALA A 292 -22.68 16.73 3.34
C ALA A 292 -22.68 16.20 4.78
N TRP A 293 -22.27 14.94 4.96
CA TRP A 293 -22.14 14.33 6.27
C TRP A 293 -20.99 14.95 7.07
N LEU A 294 -19.79 15.12 6.48
CA LEU A 294 -18.67 15.80 7.12
C LEU A 294 -19.01 17.23 7.53
N ALA A 295 -19.74 17.97 6.68
CA ALA A 295 -20.21 19.33 6.98
C ALA A 295 -21.25 19.38 8.11
N SER A 296 -21.94 18.25 8.38
CA SER A 296 -22.93 18.13 9.46
C SER A 296 -22.32 17.76 10.81
N LEU A 297 -21.05 17.35 10.85
CA LEU A 297 -20.38 16.95 12.08
C LEU A 297 -20.21 18.15 13.03
N PRO A 298 -20.36 17.95 14.35
CA PRO A 298 -20.02 18.97 15.32
C PRO A 298 -18.58 19.45 15.15
N GLN A 299 -18.32 20.73 15.42
CA GLN A 299 -16.96 21.27 15.37
C GLN A 299 -16.02 20.47 16.28
N GLY A 300 -14.92 19.97 15.70
CA GLY A 300 -13.91 19.19 16.43
C GLY A 300 -14.26 17.71 16.64
N ALA A 301 -15.38 17.22 16.12
CA ALA A 301 -15.67 15.79 16.09
C ALA A 301 -14.63 15.07 15.20
N ASP A 302 -14.16 13.91 15.66
CA ASP A 302 -13.35 13.02 14.84
C ASP A 302 -14.28 12.23 13.91
N PRO A 303 -14.18 12.37 12.57
CA PRO A 303 -15.01 11.59 11.66
C PRO A 303 -14.82 10.08 11.82
N GLN A 304 -13.67 9.60 12.33
CA GLN A 304 -13.43 8.16 12.53
C GLN A 304 -14.18 7.58 13.73
N ASP A 305 -14.57 8.40 14.71
CA ASP A 305 -15.22 7.96 15.95
C ASP A 305 -16.73 7.80 15.75
N GLN A 306 -17.12 6.69 15.11
CA GLN A 306 -18.52 6.38 14.78
C GLN A 306 -19.01 5.13 15.51
N ASP A 307 -20.29 5.15 15.92
CA ASP A 307 -21.00 3.93 16.29
C ASP A 307 -21.50 3.22 15.02
N TRP A 308 -20.71 2.28 14.54
CA TRP A 308 -20.99 1.51 13.33
C TRP A 308 -22.22 0.60 13.42
N GLN A 309 -22.76 0.32 14.62
CA GLN A 309 -23.94 -0.54 14.77
C GLN A 309 -25.20 0.08 14.14
N GLY A 310 -25.29 1.41 14.13
CA GLY A 310 -26.39 2.15 13.51
C GLY A 310 -26.28 2.31 11.99
N TRP A 311 -25.19 1.83 11.38
CA TRP A 311 -24.91 2.00 9.95
C TRP A 311 -25.33 0.76 9.17
N ASN A 312 -25.70 0.95 7.89
CA ASN A 312 -25.97 -0.16 6.97
C ASN A 312 -24.65 -0.79 6.47
N VAL A 313 -23.89 -1.38 7.39
CA VAL A 313 -22.64 -2.09 7.08
C VAL A 313 -22.98 -3.42 6.41
N GLN A 314 -22.45 -3.64 5.21
CA GLN A 314 -22.69 -4.85 4.42
C GLN A 314 -21.39 -5.63 4.22
N PRO A 315 -21.29 -6.88 4.72
CA PRO A 315 -20.22 -7.79 4.37
C PRO A 315 -20.40 -8.33 2.94
N ILE A 316 -19.35 -8.24 2.14
CA ILE A 316 -19.35 -8.56 0.71
C ILE A 316 -18.68 -9.90 0.49
N ALA A 317 -19.51 -10.94 0.32
CA ALA A 317 -19.06 -12.28 -0.04
C ALA A 317 -18.68 -12.36 -1.52
N ALA A 318 -17.63 -13.12 -1.84
CA ALA A 318 -17.29 -13.46 -3.22
C ALA A 318 -16.40 -14.70 -3.29
N LYS A 319 -16.20 -15.21 -4.50
CA LYS A 319 -15.39 -16.38 -4.78
C LYS A 319 -13.90 -16.03 -4.86
N ALA A 320 -13.04 -17.04 -4.68
CA ALA A 320 -11.62 -16.88 -4.96
C ALA A 320 -11.42 -16.37 -6.40
N GLY A 321 -10.58 -15.36 -6.56
CA GLY A 321 -10.32 -14.70 -7.84
C GLY A 321 -11.22 -13.51 -8.15
N SER A 322 -12.17 -13.17 -7.27
CA SER A 322 -12.96 -11.95 -7.39
C SER A 322 -12.19 -10.71 -6.90
N LEU A 323 -12.19 -9.65 -7.72
CA LEU A 323 -11.74 -8.31 -7.33
C LEU A 323 -12.89 -7.58 -6.64
N ILE A 324 -12.61 -7.05 -5.45
CA ILE A 324 -13.46 -6.07 -4.77
C ILE A 324 -12.77 -4.72 -4.89
N ILE A 325 -13.42 -3.76 -5.53
CA ILE A 325 -12.92 -2.40 -5.69
C ILE A 325 -13.98 -1.43 -5.19
N TRP A 326 -13.57 -0.42 -4.43
CA TRP A 326 -14.48 0.54 -3.83
C TRP A 326 -13.96 1.98 -3.92
N HIS A 327 -14.91 2.91 -3.89
CA HIS A 327 -14.68 4.34 -3.80
C HIS A 327 -14.16 4.67 -2.39
N GLN A 328 -13.06 5.41 -2.27
CA GLN A 328 -12.38 5.67 -0.98
C GLN A 328 -13.28 6.30 0.08
N ALA A 329 -14.28 7.08 -0.36
CA ALA A 329 -15.28 7.68 0.52
C ALA A 329 -16.23 6.68 1.21
N LEU A 330 -16.23 5.39 0.84
CA LEU A 330 -16.96 4.38 1.59
C LEU A 330 -16.22 4.05 2.90
N PRO A 331 -16.88 4.19 4.07
CA PRO A 331 -16.34 3.56 5.26
C PRO A 331 -16.33 2.05 5.03
N HIS A 332 -15.23 1.43 5.40
CA HIS A 332 -15.00 0.02 5.13
C HIS A 332 -14.13 -0.62 6.20
N GLY A 333 -14.04 -1.94 6.20
CA GLY A 333 -13.26 -2.69 7.17
C GLY A 333 -13.35 -4.19 6.91
N SER A 334 -12.58 -4.97 7.67
CA SER A 334 -12.80 -6.41 7.73
C SER A 334 -13.77 -6.71 8.88
N SER A 335 -14.63 -7.72 8.70
CA SER A 335 -15.49 -8.21 9.77
C SER A 335 -14.78 -9.29 10.61
N PRO A 336 -15.30 -9.61 11.80
CA PRO A 336 -14.95 -10.84 12.50
C PRO A 336 -15.22 -12.07 11.63
N ASN A 337 -14.30 -13.03 11.64
CA ASN A 337 -14.48 -14.29 10.93
C ASN A 337 -15.19 -15.31 11.83
N ARG A 338 -16.46 -15.59 11.53
CA ARG A 338 -17.30 -16.58 12.23
C ARG A 338 -17.46 -17.89 11.45
N ALA A 339 -16.76 -18.03 10.33
CA ALA A 339 -16.82 -19.22 9.49
C ALA A 339 -15.80 -20.28 9.97
N LYS A 340 -15.54 -21.30 9.14
CA LYS A 340 -14.62 -22.41 9.48
C LYS A 340 -13.21 -22.28 8.88
N SER A 341 -13.04 -21.38 7.92
CA SER A 341 -11.80 -21.23 7.16
C SER A 341 -11.28 -19.80 7.23
N PRO A 342 -9.97 -19.57 7.13
CA PRO A 342 -9.42 -18.22 7.05
C PRO A 342 -9.89 -17.52 5.78
N ARG A 343 -9.99 -16.20 5.84
CA ARG A 343 -10.06 -15.36 4.65
C ARG A 343 -8.66 -14.90 4.29
N ILE A 344 -8.27 -15.14 3.04
CA ILE A 344 -6.99 -14.72 2.51
C ILE A 344 -7.23 -13.75 1.35
N VAL A 345 -6.58 -12.59 1.39
CA VAL A 345 -6.70 -11.53 0.38
C VAL A 345 -5.34 -10.98 -0.01
N GLN A 346 -5.23 -10.44 -1.22
CA GLN A 346 -4.16 -9.51 -1.58
C GLN A 346 -4.75 -8.11 -1.71
N TYR A 347 -4.15 -7.13 -1.03
CA TYR A 347 -4.49 -5.72 -1.23
C TYR A 347 -3.73 -5.18 -2.44
N LEU A 348 -4.41 -4.36 -3.24
CA LEU A 348 -3.82 -3.68 -4.38
C LEU A 348 -4.66 -2.47 -4.76
N ASN A 349 -4.06 -1.56 -5.50
CA ASN A 349 -4.71 -0.36 -5.96
C ASN A 349 -3.93 0.24 -7.12
N MET A 350 -4.62 0.97 -7.99
CA MET A 350 -3.97 1.84 -8.95
C MET A 350 -4.41 3.28 -8.77
N ARG A 351 -3.49 4.22 -8.95
CA ARG A 351 -3.70 5.66 -8.73
C ARG A 351 -3.00 6.49 -9.81
N PRO A 352 -3.51 7.68 -10.15
CA PRO A 352 -2.83 8.61 -11.04
C PRO A 352 -1.85 9.49 -10.28
N LEU A 353 -0.77 9.91 -10.94
CA LEU A 353 0.16 10.89 -10.37
C LEU A 353 -0.56 12.24 -10.24
N SER A 354 -0.61 12.76 -9.02
CA SER A 354 -1.24 14.02 -8.70
C SER A 354 -0.26 14.91 -7.93
N ARG A 355 -0.13 16.16 -8.39
CA ARG A 355 0.39 17.25 -7.55
C ARG A 355 -0.80 17.81 -6.82
N ARG A 356 -0.84 17.72 -5.50
CA ARG A 356 -1.85 18.40 -4.70
C ARG A 356 -1.20 19.47 -3.84
#